data_AF-A0A0G0GXR7-F1
#
_entry.id   AF-A0A0G0GXR7-F1
#
_cell.length_a   1.000
_cell.length_b   1.000
_cell.length_c   1.000
_cell.angle_alpha   90.00
_cell.angle_beta   90.00
_cell.angle_gamma   90.00
#
_symmetry.space_group_name_H-M   'P 1'
#
loop_
_entity.id
_entity.type
_entity.pdbx_description
1 polymer ?
#
loop_
_entity_poly.entity_id
_entity_poly.type
_entity_poly.pdbx_seq_one_letter_code
_entity_poly.pdbx_strand_id
1 'polypeptide(L)'
;MQNGNIFETRGVADSKQNLEGNMTEIAEQKMSELPGKEKYQKISGDMKKMTAIYEKSFKEDKKTGEKTYLNPEFSKDELIFVYEINNSIDGFGYQKDPRIAEIRKERKSKEDAPVVFGCKPEEVAYGLKEINKNTKAYIGEWNPEVHNKIPKDIEYLYEKFPETKIFRKSLELTTRTPKQYTNEIEAQGMKIYEYAQDMLNKMEPLKSREKIDLVSFSVAQLGYPNGTTLQQIYDKAKELGLELCPPQVGPELRLSYKDQPSNEYLRIAMNSITDRDDNPRIFHVNHGSDGLWLSYSYGISDRMWVGNNRFVFASRKN
;
A
#
# COMPACT_ATOMS: atom_id res chain seq x y z
N MET A 1 25.92 -7.88 -17.73
CA MET A 1 24.86 -8.87 -17.46
C MET A 1 24.95 -9.30 -16.00
N GLN A 2 23.82 -9.57 -15.36
CA GLN A 2 23.76 -10.17 -14.01
C GLN A 2 22.71 -11.28 -14.04
N ASN A 3 23.06 -12.49 -13.60
CA ASN A 3 22.19 -13.67 -13.64
C ASN A 3 21.56 -13.91 -15.04
N GLY A 4 22.35 -13.74 -16.10
CA GLY A 4 21.88 -13.94 -17.49
C GLY A 4 20.99 -12.83 -18.07
N ASN A 5 20.72 -11.76 -17.31
CA ASN A 5 19.90 -10.63 -17.74
C ASN A 5 20.72 -9.34 -17.91
N ILE A 6 20.22 -8.39 -18.71
CA ILE A 6 20.80 -7.04 -18.77
C ILE A 6 20.76 -6.41 -17.38
N PHE A 7 21.88 -5.82 -16.97
CA PHE A 7 22.01 -5.14 -15.68
C PHE A 7 22.21 -3.64 -15.87
N GLU A 8 23.19 -3.26 -16.67
CA GLU A 8 23.55 -1.86 -16.95
C GLU A 8 24.23 -1.80 -18.31
N THR A 9 24.11 -0.67 -19.00
CA THR A 9 24.93 -0.34 -20.17
C THR A 9 25.82 0.84 -19.88
N ARG A 10 27.08 0.69 -20.27
CA ARG A 10 28.11 1.69 -20.09
C ARG A 10 28.76 1.99 -21.44
N GLY A 11 29.06 3.25 -21.69
CA GLY A 11 29.83 3.68 -22.85
C GLY A 11 31.29 3.93 -22.49
N VAL A 12 32.03 4.48 -23.45
CA VAL A 12 33.44 4.84 -23.31
C VAL A 12 33.66 6.34 -23.55
N ALA A 13 32.58 7.13 -23.49
CA ALA A 13 32.58 8.56 -23.79
C ALA A 13 33.45 9.35 -22.81
N ASP A 14 33.53 8.91 -21.56
CA ASP A 14 34.30 9.54 -20.50
C ASP A 14 34.75 8.54 -19.42
N SER A 15 35.51 9.04 -18.44
CA SER A 15 35.97 8.25 -17.29
C SER A 15 34.85 7.77 -16.37
N LYS A 16 33.62 8.30 -16.53
CA LYS A 16 32.42 7.85 -15.82
C LYS A 16 31.66 6.77 -16.59
N GLN A 17 32.19 6.34 -17.74
CA GLN A 17 31.64 5.30 -18.60
C GLN A 17 30.23 5.63 -19.11
N ASN A 18 29.98 6.92 -19.36
CA ASN A 18 28.73 7.35 -19.95
C ASN A 18 28.60 6.85 -21.39
N LEU A 19 27.37 6.51 -21.79
CA LEU A 19 27.02 6.25 -23.18
C LEU A 19 27.20 7.52 -24.02
N GLU A 20 27.80 7.36 -25.19
CA GLU A 20 27.87 8.43 -26.17
C GLU A 20 26.44 8.77 -26.65
N GLY A 21 26.12 10.05 -26.78
CA GLY A 21 24.76 10.48 -27.14
C GLY A 21 24.24 9.84 -28.43
N ASN A 22 25.10 9.71 -29.44
CA ASN A 22 24.79 9.05 -30.72
C ASN A 22 24.67 7.52 -30.63
N MET A 23 25.15 6.91 -29.54
CA MET A 23 25.11 5.45 -29.33
C MET A 23 23.91 5.02 -28.50
N THR A 24 23.16 5.95 -27.91
CA THR A 24 22.04 5.66 -27.00
C THR A 24 20.93 4.87 -27.71
N GLU A 25 20.48 5.32 -28.89
CA GLU A 25 19.43 4.63 -29.66
C GLU A 25 19.88 3.25 -30.14
N ILE A 26 21.14 3.13 -30.58
CA ILE A 26 21.71 1.86 -31.06
C ILE A 26 21.81 0.86 -29.90
N ALA A 27 22.24 1.32 -28.72
CA ALA A 27 22.29 0.50 -27.52
C ALA A 27 20.87 0.03 -27.14
N GLU A 28 19.88 0.92 -27.13
CA GLU A 28 18.47 0.58 -26.84
C GLU A 28 17.90 -0.47 -27.80
N GLN A 29 18.15 -0.32 -29.10
CA GLN A 29 17.72 -1.30 -30.10
C GLN A 29 18.34 -2.68 -29.84
N LYS A 30 19.66 -2.76 -29.66
CA LYS A 30 20.34 -4.04 -29.41
C LYS A 30 19.90 -4.69 -28.09
N MET A 31 19.62 -3.89 -27.06
CA MET A 31 19.16 -4.41 -25.78
C MET A 31 17.75 -5.00 -25.84
N SER A 32 16.90 -4.55 -26.76
CA SER A 32 15.54 -5.05 -26.91
C SER A 32 15.48 -6.53 -27.33
N GLU A 33 16.60 -7.09 -27.77
CA GLU A 33 16.75 -8.48 -28.18
C GLU A 33 17.26 -9.40 -27.04
N LEU A 34 17.68 -8.83 -25.91
CA LEU A 34 18.32 -9.58 -24.82
C LEU A 34 17.35 -9.92 -23.67
N PRO A 35 17.62 -10.99 -22.90
CA PRO A 35 16.87 -11.30 -21.67
C PRO A 35 16.96 -10.17 -20.64
N GLY A 36 15.83 -9.87 -20.00
CA GLY A 36 15.72 -8.81 -18.99
C GLY A 36 15.43 -7.40 -19.54
N LYS A 37 15.13 -7.27 -20.84
CA LYS A 37 14.84 -5.99 -21.50
C LYS A 37 13.75 -5.15 -20.83
N GLU A 38 12.68 -5.77 -20.32
CA GLU A 38 11.54 -5.06 -19.71
C GLU A 38 11.98 -4.32 -18.43
N LYS A 39 12.77 -5.00 -17.59
CA LYS A 39 13.35 -4.42 -16.38
C LYS A 39 14.31 -3.28 -16.74
N TYR A 40 15.17 -3.49 -17.75
CA TYR A 40 16.09 -2.46 -18.21
C TYR A 40 15.35 -1.23 -18.76
N GLN A 41 14.34 -1.43 -19.60
CA GLN A 41 13.52 -0.35 -20.18
C GLN A 41 12.81 0.45 -19.10
N LYS A 42 12.28 -0.22 -18.05
CA LYS A 42 11.72 0.47 -16.88
C LYS A 42 12.76 1.35 -16.20
N ILE A 43 13.92 0.80 -15.83
CA ILE A 43 14.99 1.55 -15.16
C ILE A 43 15.45 2.74 -16.02
N SER A 44 15.66 2.53 -17.32
CA SER A 44 16.08 3.59 -18.24
C SER A 44 15.03 4.70 -18.35
N GLY A 45 13.75 4.33 -18.47
CA GLY A 45 12.64 5.28 -18.49
C GLY A 45 12.52 6.08 -17.19
N ASP A 46 12.62 5.40 -16.05
CA ASP A 46 12.62 6.01 -14.72
C ASP A 46 13.78 7.01 -14.58
N MET A 47 14.99 6.66 -15.01
CA MET A 47 16.16 7.55 -14.94
C MET A 47 16.05 8.76 -15.87
N LYS A 48 15.51 8.60 -17.08
CA LYS A 48 15.25 9.71 -18.00
C LYS A 48 14.24 10.69 -17.40
N LYS A 49 13.12 10.18 -16.90
CA LYS A 49 12.08 11.01 -16.26
C LYS A 49 12.60 11.69 -14.99
N MET A 50 13.38 10.97 -14.17
CA MET A 50 13.99 11.52 -12.96
C MET A 50 14.96 12.66 -13.28
N THR A 51 15.77 12.51 -14.34
CA THR A 51 16.71 13.54 -14.79
C THR A 51 15.98 14.79 -15.26
N ALA A 52 14.97 14.65 -16.11
CA ALA A 52 14.18 15.79 -16.59
C ALA A 52 13.50 16.56 -15.44
N ILE A 53 12.91 15.83 -14.48
CA ILE A 53 12.28 16.45 -13.29
C ILE A 53 13.33 17.16 -12.42
N TYR A 54 14.51 16.56 -12.25
CA TYR A 54 15.57 17.16 -11.44
C TYR A 54 16.11 18.46 -12.06
N GLU A 55 16.37 18.47 -13.37
CA GLU A 55 16.78 19.66 -14.11
C GLU A 55 15.71 20.76 -14.10
N LYS A 56 14.43 20.37 -14.12
CA LYS A 56 13.29 21.29 -13.93
C LYS A 56 13.25 21.89 -12.52
N SER A 57 13.75 21.15 -11.52
CA SER A 57 13.64 21.49 -10.10
C SER A 57 14.80 22.31 -9.56
N PHE A 58 16.01 22.05 -10.03
CA PHE A 58 17.22 22.65 -9.48
C PHE A 58 18.09 23.27 -10.57
N LYS A 59 18.66 24.43 -10.23
CA LYS A 59 19.77 25.01 -10.97
C LYS A 59 21.04 24.86 -10.16
N GLU A 60 22.08 24.29 -10.75
CA GLU A 60 23.40 24.13 -10.12
C GLU A 60 24.39 25.13 -10.73
N ASP A 61 25.08 25.89 -9.87
CA ASP A 61 26.24 26.67 -10.27
C ASP A 61 27.45 25.74 -10.43
N LYS A 62 27.94 25.58 -11.65
CA LYS A 62 29.06 24.66 -11.96
C LYS A 62 30.40 25.06 -11.34
N LYS A 63 30.56 26.31 -10.88
CA LYS A 63 31.78 26.81 -10.25
C LYS A 63 31.77 26.58 -8.74
N THR A 64 30.62 26.82 -8.09
CA THR A 64 30.50 26.71 -6.63
C THR A 64 29.90 25.39 -6.17
N GLY A 65 29.21 24.67 -7.06
CA GLY A 65 28.40 23.48 -6.74
C GLY A 65 27.10 23.82 -6.01
N GLU A 66 26.75 25.10 -5.89
CA GLU A 66 25.55 25.54 -5.18
C GLU A 66 24.29 25.20 -5.98
N LYS A 67 23.31 24.59 -5.30
CA LYS A 67 22.02 24.21 -5.89
C LYS A 67 20.92 25.16 -5.40
N THR A 68 20.18 25.74 -6.34
CA THR A 68 19.00 26.57 -6.07
C THR A 68 17.75 25.82 -6.50
N TYR A 69 16.78 25.66 -5.59
CA TYR A 69 15.46 25.13 -5.93
C TYR A 69 14.63 26.17 -6.69
N LEU A 70 14.05 25.77 -7.82
CA LEU A 70 13.33 26.66 -8.74
C LEU A 70 11.82 26.71 -8.48
N ASN A 71 11.30 25.89 -7.55
CA ASN A 71 9.86 25.75 -7.26
C ASN A 71 8.97 25.59 -8.52
N PRO A 72 9.27 24.64 -9.41
CA PRO A 72 8.46 24.43 -10.61
C PRO A 72 7.10 23.82 -10.29
N GLU A 73 6.09 24.22 -11.07
CA GLU A 73 4.82 23.50 -11.12
C GLU A 73 5.01 22.09 -11.72
N PHE A 74 4.49 21.08 -11.03
CA PHE A 74 4.49 19.70 -11.51
C PHE A 74 3.10 19.30 -11.98
N SER A 75 3.06 18.61 -13.10
CA SER A 75 1.88 17.87 -13.55
C SER A 75 1.57 16.72 -12.59
N LYS A 76 0.32 16.22 -12.67
CA LYS A 76 -0.13 15.03 -11.94
C LYS A 76 0.80 13.83 -12.14
N ASP A 77 1.27 13.59 -13.36
CA ASP A 77 2.14 12.45 -13.67
C ASP A 77 3.58 12.60 -13.15
N GLU A 78 4.08 13.83 -13.02
CA GLU A 78 5.36 14.12 -12.36
C GLU A 78 5.24 13.90 -10.85
N LEU A 79 4.14 14.36 -10.23
CA LEU A 79 3.87 14.14 -8.81
C LEU A 79 3.69 12.67 -8.47
N ILE A 80 2.88 11.93 -9.24
CA ILE A 80 2.69 10.48 -9.06
C ILE A 80 4.04 9.74 -9.13
N PHE A 81 4.93 10.16 -10.03
CA PHE A 81 6.26 9.59 -10.19
C PHE A 81 7.15 9.90 -8.98
N VAL A 82 7.32 11.19 -8.62
CA VAL A 82 8.21 11.61 -7.52
C VAL A 82 7.74 11.09 -6.15
N TYR A 83 6.42 10.97 -5.96
CA TYR A 83 5.86 10.38 -4.75
C TYR A 83 5.81 8.86 -4.77
N GLU A 84 6.17 8.21 -5.89
CA GLU A 84 6.15 6.75 -6.07
C GLU A 84 4.80 6.12 -5.73
N ILE A 85 3.71 6.78 -6.14
CA ILE A 85 2.34 6.39 -5.75
C ILE A 85 1.93 5.08 -6.40
N ASN A 86 2.32 4.89 -7.67
CA ASN A 86 1.96 3.72 -8.45
C ASN A 86 3.06 2.66 -8.47
N ASN A 87 4.32 3.09 -8.57
CA ASN A 87 5.48 2.21 -8.69
C ASN A 87 6.70 2.86 -8.03
N SER A 88 7.62 2.05 -7.53
CA SER A 88 8.95 2.51 -7.15
C SER A 88 9.72 3.01 -8.39
N ILE A 89 10.57 4.01 -8.17
CA ILE A 89 11.55 4.45 -9.15
C ILE A 89 12.76 3.53 -9.03
N ASP A 90 13.08 2.80 -10.10
CA ASP A 90 14.23 1.91 -10.12
C ASP A 90 15.43 2.60 -10.79
N GLY A 91 16.61 2.47 -10.19
CA GLY A 91 17.87 2.96 -10.75
C GLY A 91 18.84 1.82 -11.08
N PHE A 92 19.97 2.14 -11.74
CA PHE A 92 21.04 1.17 -12.06
C PHE A 92 21.92 0.78 -10.85
N GLY A 93 21.38 0.90 -9.63
CA GLY A 93 22.08 0.60 -8.38
C GLY A 93 21.14 -0.01 -7.34
N TYR A 94 21.72 -0.43 -6.22
CA TYR A 94 20.95 -1.03 -5.11
C TYR A 94 20.30 0.00 -4.18
N GLN A 95 20.69 1.28 -4.30
CA GLN A 95 20.19 2.36 -3.46
C GLN A 95 19.10 3.14 -4.17
N LYS A 96 18.15 3.65 -3.39
CA LYS A 96 17.13 4.58 -3.86
C LYS A 96 17.79 5.86 -4.38
N ASP A 97 17.29 6.38 -5.49
CA ASP A 97 17.85 7.58 -6.09
C ASP A 97 17.74 8.77 -5.12
N PRO A 98 18.87 9.39 -4.72
CA PRO A 98 18.88 10.47 -3.74
C PRO A 98 18.11 11.71 -4.20
N ARG A 99 17.98 11.92 -5.52
CA ARG A 99 17.26 13.05 -6.11
C ARG A 99 15.78 13.06 -5.72
N ILE A 100 15.18 11.89 -5.49
CA ILE A 100 13.79 11.77 -5.04
C ILE A 100 13.61 12.45 -3.68
N ALA A 101 14.51 12.17 -2.74
CA ALA A 101 14.47 12.75 -1.41
C ALA A 101 14.76 14.27 -1.45
N GLU A 102 15.73 14.71 -2.26
CA GLU A 102 16.03 16.12 -2.47
C GLU A 102 14.82 16.89 -2.99
N ILE A 103 14.15 16.41 -4.04
CA ILE A 103 12.96 17.07 -4.58
C ILE A 103 11.82 17.07 -3.55
N ARG A 104 11.50 15.92 -2.95
CA ARG A 104 10.37 15.80 -2.01
C ARG A 104 10.51 16.69 -0.78
N LYS A 105 11.75 16.98 -0.36
CA LYS A 105 12.02 17.88 0.78
C LYS A 105 11.55 19.31 0.50
N GLU A 106 11.62 19.76 -0.75
CA GLU A 106 11.22 21.11 -1.16
C GLU A 106 9.73 21.21 -1.53
N ARG A 107 9.06 20.08 -1.77
CA ARG A 107 7.64 20.02 -2.14
C ARG A 107 6.72 20.30 -0.95
N LYS A 108 5.54 20.83 -1.26
CA LYS A 108 4.46 21.05 -0.30
C LYS A 108 3.33 20.06 -0.54
N SER A 109 3.30 18.98 0.23
CA SER A 109 2.31 17.90 0.07
C SER A 109 0.86 18.37 0.11
N LYS A 110 0.55 19.44 0.85
CA LYS A 110 -0.80 20.04 0.91
C LYS A 110 -1.23 20.67 -0.43
N GLU A 111 -0.29 21.25 -1.18
CA GLU A 111 -0.55 21.82 -2.51
C GLU A 111 -0.54 20.72 -3.59
N ASP A 112 0.27 19.67 -3.40
CA ASP A 112 0.42 18.60 -4.38
C ASP A 112 -0.70 17.55 -4.35
N ALA A 113 -1.26 17.26 -3.16
CA ALA A 113 -2.26 16.21 -3.00
C ALA A 113 -3.52 16.43 -3.88
N PRO A 114 -4.15 17.62 -3.92
CA PRO A 114 -5.29 17.85 -4.81
C PRO A 114 -4.96 17.61 -6.30
N VAL A 115 -3.74 17.99 -6.74
CA VAL A 115 -3.28 17.76 -8.13
C VAL A 115 -3.17 16.27 -8.42
N VAL A 116 -2.60 15.50 -7.49
CA VAL A 116 -2.50 14.04 -7.61
C VAL A 116 -3.89 13.40 -7.64
N PHE A 117 -4.78 13.82 -6.75
CA PHE A 117 -6.15 13.30 -6.67
C PHE A 117 -7.02 13.75 -7.85
N GLY A 118 -6.65 14.82 -8.55
CA GLY A 118 -7.48 15.40 -9.60
C GLY A 118 -8.75 16.05 -9.03
N CYS A 119 -8.67 16.60 -7.82
CA CYS A 119 -9.75 17.32 -7.15
C CYS A 119 -9.32 18.75 -6.79
N LYS A 120 -10.28 19.60 -6.40
CA LYS A 120 -9.98 20.95 -5.96
C LYS A 120 -9.43 20.95 -4.52
N PRO A 121 -8.57 21.92 -4.14
CA PRO A 121 -8.07 22.01 -2.76
C PRO A 121 -9.17 22.01 -1.69
N GLU A 122 -10.31 22.65 -1.94
CA GLU A 122 -11.47 22.68 -1.04
C GLU A 122 -12.22 21.34 -0.93
N GLU A 123 -11.96 20.38 -1.82
CA GLU A 123 -12.51 19.02 -1.77
C GLU A 123 -11.62 18.07 -0.92
N VAL A 124 -10.49 18.57 -0.40
CA VAL A 124 -9.59 17.84 0.50
C VAL A 124 -9.78 18.32 1.94
N ALA A 125 -10.20 17.41 2.82
CA ALA A 125 -10.34 17.69 4.25
C ALA A 125 -9.08 17.26 5.01
N TYR A 126 -8.57 18.13 5.87
CA TYR A 126 -7.41 17.89 6.74
C TYR A 126 -7.76 17.68 8.21
N GLY A 127 -9.05 17.72 8.53
CA GLY A 127 -9.54 17.54 9.89
C GLY A 127 -11.05 17.37 9.95
N LEU A 128 -11.54 16.90 11.08
CA LEU A 128 -12.95 16.54 11.28
C LEU A 128 -13.92 17.67 10.90
N LYS A 129 -13.57 18.93 11.16
CA LYS A 129 -14.42 20.10 10.88
C LYS A 129 -14.56 20.43 9.39
N GLU A 130 -13.58 20.03 8.58
CA GLU A 130 -13.57 20.31 7.13
C GLU A 130 -14.37 19.28 6.34
N ILE A 131 -14.61 18.09 6.92
CA ILE A 131 -15.37 17.01 6.28
C ILE A 131 -16.81 17.45 6.04
N ASN A 132 -17.22 17.36 4.78
CA ASN A 132 -18.56 17.67 4.30
C ASN A 132 -18.93 16.78 3.10
N LYS A 133 -20.14 16.97 2.55
CA LYS A 133 -20.67 16.14 1.44
C LYS A 133 -19.87 16.21 0.13
N ASN A 134 -19.05 17.25 -0.06
CA ASN A 134 -18.22 17.43 -1.26
C ASN A 134 -16.77 16.93 -1.03
N THR A 135 -16.46 16.39 0.16
CA THR A 135 -15.12 15.89 0.45
C THR A 135 -14.81 14.65 -0.39
N LYS A 136 -13.82 14.76 -1.29
CA LYS A 136 -13.33 13.65 -2.13
C LYS A 136 -12.07 13.00 -1.58
N ALA A 137 -11.31 13.73 -0.77
CA ALA A 137 -10.09 13.24 -0.15
C ALA A 137 -10.00 13.66 1.32
N TYR A 138 -9.43 12.79 2.14
CA TYR A 138 -9.11 13.08 3.53
C TYR A 138 -7.64 12.79 3.81
N ILE A 139 -6.94 13.75 4.43
CA ILE A 139 -5.55 13.63 4.87
C ILE A 139 -5.45 14.10 6.32
N GLY A 140 -5.42 13.18 7.28
CA GLY A 140 -5.33 13.55 8.69
C GLY A 140 -5.47 12.38 9.64
N GLU A 141 -5.57 12.69 10.93
CA GLU A 141 -5.69 11.68 11.98
C GLU A 141 -6.88 10.73 11.73
N TRP A 142 -6.60 9.43 11.63
CA TRP A 142 -7.62 8.43 11.40
C TRP A 142 -8.12 7.82 12.71
N ASN A 143 -9.41 7.97 12.97
CA ASN A 143 -10.07 7.41 14.14
C ASN A 143 -11.56 7.13 13.85
N PRO A 144 -12.28 6.42 14.74
CA PRO A 144 -13.68 6.07 14.52
C PRO A 144 -14.63 7.26 14.32
N GLU A 145 -14.34 8.41 14.95
CA GLU A 145 -15.17 9.62 14.78
C GLU A 145 -15.05 10.18 13.36
N VAL A 146 -13.83 10.23 12.83
CA VAL A 146 -13.58 10.62 11.43
C VAL A 146 -14.24 9.65 10.47
N HIS A 147 -14.10 8.34 10.68
CA HIS A 147 -14.75 7.30 9.86
C HIS A 147 -16.26 7.50 9.76
N ASN A 148 -16.91 7.81 10.88
CA ASN A 148 -18.36 8.02 10.93
C ASN A 148 -18.82 9.28 10.19
N LYS A 149 -17.95 10.28 10.01
CA LYS A 149 -18.29 11.55 9.34
C LYS A 149 -17.93 11.56 7.85
N ILE A 150 -16.96 10.76 7.45
CA ILE A 150 -16.46 10.74 6.06
C ILE A 150 -17.52 10.21 5.08
N PRO A 151 -17.67 10.83 3.88
CA PRO A 151 -18.52 10.31 2.82
C PRO A 151 -18.21 8.85 2.45
N LYS A 152 -19.22 8.11 2.02
CA LYS A 152 -19.05 6.69 1.66
C LYS A 152 -18.28 6.50 0.36
N ASP A 153 -18.50 7.40 -0.57
CA ASP A 153 -17.91 7.47 -1.91
C ASP A 153 -16.57 8.22 -1.93
N ILE A 154 -15.98 8.49 -0.75
CA ILE A 154 -14.65 9.09 -0.68
C ILE A 154 -13.62 8.24 -1.42
N GLU A 155 -12.80 8.89 -2.24
CA GLU A 155 -11.88 8.21 -3.16
C GLU A 155 -10.49 8.07 -2.56
N TYR A 156 -10.06 9.05 -1.76
CA TYR A 156 -8.68 9.15 -1.28
C TYR A 156 -8.65 9.30 0.24
N LEU A 157 -8.02 8.35 0.94
CA LEU A 157 -7.91 8.34 2.40
C LEU A 157 -6.45 8.12 2.82
N TYR A 158 -5.89 9.10 3.55
CA TYR A 158 -4.53 9.04 4.05
C TYR A 158 -4.45 9.54 5.50
N GLU A 159 -3.63 8.89 6.33
CA GLU A 159 -3.18 9.49 7.58
C GLU A 159 -2.11 10.55 7.31
N LYS A 160 -1.25 10.24 6.33
CA LYS A 160 -0.21 11.13 5.81
C LYS A 160 -0.05 10.88 4.33
N PHE A 161 -0.23 11.93 3.52
CA PHE A 161 -0.05 11.80 2.08
C PHE A 161 1.42 12.04 1.68
N PRO A 162 2.00 11.18 0.82
CA PRO A 162 1.45 9.93 0.27
C PRO A 162 1.75 8.67 1.11
N GLU A 163 2.49 8.77 2.21
CA GLU A 163 3.16 7.63 2.86
C GLU A 163 2.23 6.63 3.56
N THR A 164 1.08 7.07 4.05
CA THR A 164 0.22 6.26 4.92
C THR A 164 -1.22 6.31 4.43
N LYS A 165 -1.56 5.39 3.53
CA LYS A 165 -2.95 5.15 3.09
C LYS A 165 -3.77 4.55 4.23
N ILE A 166 -5.03 4.94 4.32
CA ILE A 166 -6.01 4.33 5.23
C ILE A 166 -6.70 3.20 4.49
N PHE A 167 -6.73 2.01 5.08
CA PHE A 167 -7.45 0.88 4.53
C PHE A 167 -8.96 1.01 4.81
N ARG A 168 -9.73 1.10 3.72
CA ARG A 168 -11.19 0.95 3.65
C ARG A 168 -11.52 0.23 2.35
N LYS A 169 -12.42 -0.76 2.39
CA LYS A 169 -12.75 -1.56 1.20
C LYS A 169 -14.14 -2.16 1.30
N SER A 170 -14.95 -2.03 0.26
CA SER A 170 -16.16 -2.84 0.10
C SER A 170 -15.80 -4.19 -0.53
N LEU A 171 -16.33 -5.27 0.04
CA LEU A 171 -16.03 -6.64 -0.35
C LEU A 171 -17.32 -7.43 -0.58
N GLU A 172 -17.36 -8.24 -1.63
CA GLU A 172 -18.41 -9.26 -1.83
C GLU A 172 -17.89 -10.59 -1.28
N LEU A 173 -18.49 -11.06 -0.20
CA LEU A 173 -18.27 -12.39 0.33
C LEU A 173 -19.04 -13.40 -0.50
N THR A 174 -18.38 -14.50 -0.87
CA THR A 174 -19.00 -15.53 -1.72
C THR A 174 -19.29 -16.82 -0.95
N THR A 175 -19.96 -17.75 -1.64
CA THR A 175 -20.29 -19.09 -1.14
C THR A 175 -19.14 -20.09 -1.38
N ARG A 176 -17.91 -19.61 -1.59
CA ARG A 176 -16.75 -20.48 -1.83
C ARG A 176 -16.52 -21.41 -0.65
N THR A 177 -16.19 -22.64 -1.00
CA THR A 177 -15.72 -23.65 -0.05
C THR A 177 -14.25 -23.40 0.32
N PRO A 178 -13.77 -23.94 1.46
CA PRO A 178 -12.35 -23.91 1.81
C PRO A 178 -11.41 -24.35 0.68
N LYS A 179 -11.76 -25.44 -0.01
CA LYS A 179 -10.99 -25.97 -1.13
C LYS A 179 -10.93 -25.00 -2.33
N GLN A 180 -12.03 -24.31 -2.63
CA GLN A 180 -12.04 -23.30 -3.69
C GLN A 180 -11.16 -22.10 -3.33
N TYR A 181 -11.20 -21.64 -2.07
CA TYR A 181 -10.28 -20.59 -1.62
C TYR A 181 -8.82 -20.99 -1.78
N THR A 182 -8.43 -22.19 -1.32
CA THR A 182 -7.07 -22.69 -1.48
C THR A 182 -6.64 -22.67 -2.94
N ASN A 183 -7.42 -23.31 -3.82
CA ASN A 183 -7.09 -23.39 -5.24
C ASN A 183 -6.98 -22.00 -5.90
N GLU A 184 -7.88 -21.07 -5.61
CA GLU A 184 -7.90 -19.76 -6.24
C GLU A 184 -6.79 -18.82 -5.73
N ILE A 185 -6.41 -18.93 -4.45
CA ILE A 185 -5.29 -18.16 -3.88
C ILE A 185 -3.98 -18.64 -4.50
N GLU A 186 -3.75 -19.95 -4.53
CA GLU A 186 -2.54 -20.55 -5.10
C GLU A 186 -2.44 -20.33 -6.61
N ALA A 187 -3.55 -20.44 -7.35
CA ALA A 187 -3.58 -20.18 -8.79
C ALA A 187 -3.20 -18.73 -9.15
N GLN A 188 -3.32 -17.79 -8.21
CA GLN A 188 -2.90 -16.40 -8.39
C GLN A 188 -1.48 -16.13 -7.88
N GLY A 189 -0.72 -17.18 -7.56
CA GLY A 189 0.65 -17.07 -7.04
C GLY A 189 0.74 -16.51 -5.61
N MET A 190 -0.40 -16.42 -4.92
CA MET A 190 -0.46 -16.04 -3.50
C MET A 190 -0.28 -17.29 -2.63
N LYS A 191 0.06 -17.08 -1.36
CA LYS A 191 0.46 -18.16 -0.46
C LYS A 191 -0.49 -18.28 0.73
N ILE A 192 -0.57 -19.49 1.29
CA ILE A 192 -1.35 -19.78 2.49
C ILE A 192 -0.41 -20.40 3.51
N TYR A 193 -0.39 -19.84 4.71
CA TYR A 193 0.37 -20.43 5.81
C TYR A 193 -0.33 -21.69 6.31
N GLU A 194 0.41 -22.71 6.75
CA GLU A 194 -0.16 -24.03 7.14
C GLU A 194 -1.28 -23.94 8.18
N TYR A 195 -1.12 -23.15 9.25
CA TYR A 195 -2.19 -22.98 10.25
C TYR A 195 -3.36 -22.14 9.73
N ALA A 196 -3.14 -21.25 8.75
CA ALA A 196 -4.25 -20.59 8.06
C ALA A 196 -5.01 -21.58 7.17
N GLN A 197 -4.33 -22.56 6.58
CA GLN A 197 -4.97 -23.67 5.86
C GLN A 197 -5.81 -24.54 6.80
N ASP A 198 -5.34 -24.83 8.01
CA ASP A 198 -6.12 -25.54 9.03
C ASP A 198 -7.41 -24.79 9.38
N MET A 199 -7.30 -23.47 9.58
CA MET A 199 -8.45 -22.61 9.84
C MET A 199 -9.43 -22.59 8.66
N LEU A 200 -8.93 -22.51 7.42
CA LEU A 200 -9.76 -22.57 6.22
C LEU A 200 -10.56 -23.87 6.19
N ASN A 201 -9.92 -25.02 6.43
CA ASN A 201 -10.55 -26.33 6.38
C ASN A 201 -11.70 -26.50 7.40
N LYS A 202 -11.71 -25.71 8.47
CA LYS A 202 -12.76 -25.70 9.50
C LYS A 202 -13.83 -24.62 9.29
N MET A 203 -13.68 -23.80 8.25
CA MET A 203 -14.63 -22.73 7.96
C MET A 203 -15.84 -23.27 7.19
N GLU A 204 -17.03 -22.94 7.67
CA GLU A 204 -18.26 -23.23 6.94
C GLU A 204 -18.46 -22.23 5.78
N PRO A 205 -18.83 -22.68 4.57
CA PRO A 205 -19.18 -21.79 3.47
C PRO A 205 -20.39 -20.92 3.80
N LEU A 206 -20.43 -19.71 3.27
CA LEU A 206 -21.64 -18.89 3.35
C LEU A 206 -22.77 -19.51 2.52
N LYS A 207 -24.01 -19.39 3.01
CA LYS A 207 -25.21 -19.88 2.31
C LYS A 207 -25.58 -19.03 1.09
N SER A 208 -25.22 -17.75 1.12
CA SER A 208 -25.48 -16.78 0.06
C SER A 208 -24.38 -15.74 0.04
N ARG A 209 -24.25 -15.03 -1.08
CA ARG A 209 -23.31 -13.92 -1.19
C ARG A 209 -23.76 -12.74 -0.33
N GLU A 210 -22.81 -11.99 0.19
CA GLU A 210 -23.07 -10.82 1.04
C GLU A 210 -22.10 -9.69 0.71
N LYS A 211 -22.57 -8.43 0.75
CA LYS A 211 -21.70 -7.26 0.62
C LYS A 211 -21.38 -6.69 2.00
N ILE A 212 -20.10 -6.61 2.31
CA ILE A 212 -19.58 -6.08 3.58
C ILE A 212 -18.65 -4.89 3.32
N ASP A 213 -18.74 -3.87 4.15
CA ASP A 213 -17.83 -2.73 4.12
C ASP A 213 -16.79 -2.88 5.22
N LEU A 214 -15.51 -2.81 4.87
CA LEU A 214 -14.39 -3.03 5.77
C LEU A 214 -13.66 -1.74 6.06
N VAL A 215 -13.20 -1.61 7.30
CA VAL A 215 -12.37 -0.51 7.79
C VAL A 215 -11.29 -1.03 8.71
N SER A 216 -10.11 -0.42 8.70
CA SER A 216 -9.06 -0.77 9.66
C SER A 216 -8.76 0.35 10.65
N PHE A 217 -8.43 -0.05 11.89
CA PHE A 217 -7.87 0.81 12.91
C PHE A 217 -6.69 0.12 13.60
N SER A 218 -5.69 0.89 14.01
CA SER A 218 -4.68 0.42 14.95
C SER A 218 -5.27 0.33 16.37
N VAL A 219 -4.65 -0.49 17.22
CA VAL A 219 -5.03 -0.58 18.63
C VAL A 219 -4.91 0.79 19.33
N ALA A 220 -3.94 1.61 18.94
CA ALA A 220 -3.81 2.98 19.40
C ALA A 220 -4.98 3.87 18.96
N GLN A 221 -5.43 3.75 17.70
CA GLN A 221 -6.58 4.50 17.16
C GLN A 221 -7.92 4.10 17.80
N LEU A 222 -7.99 2.92 18.42
CA LEU A 222 -9.13 2.49 19.24
C LEU A 222 -9.06 3.00 20.68
N GLY A 223 -8.01 3.74 21.07
CA GLY A 223 -7.85 4.34 22.39
C GLY A 223 -6.83 3.64 23.30
N TYR A 224 -6.05 2.69 22.79
CA TYR A 224 -5.07 1.93 23.57
C TYR A 224 -3.64 2.10 23.03
N PRO A 225 -3.00 3.28 23.20
CA PRO A 225 -1.69 3.56 22.63
C PRO A 225 -0.58 2.61 23.15
N ASN A 226 -0.71 2.13 24.39
CA ASN A 226 0.24 1.19 25.02
C ASN A 226 -0.13 -0.29 24.78
N GLY A 227 -1.14 -0.55 23.94
CA GLY A 227 -1.67 -1.89 23.73
C GLY A 227 -2.70 -2.34 24.76
N THR A 228 -3.38 -3.43 24.46
CA THR A 228 -4.45 -4.01 25.28
C THR A 228 -4.72 -5.47 24.85
N THR A 229 -5.68 -6.15 25.49
CA THR A 229 -6.08 -7.52 25.15
C THR A 229 -6.99 -7.57 23.91
N LEU A 230 -7.04 -8.72 23.23
CA LEU A 230 -7.94 -8.93 22.09
C LEU A 230 -9.42 -8.71 22.46
N GLN A 231 -9.84 -9.17 23.65
CA GLN A 231 -11.21 -8.95 24.12
C GLN A 231 -11.53 -7.46 24.28
N GLN A 232 -10.64 -6.68 24.90
CA GLN A 232 -10.84 -5.24 25.06
C GLN A 232 -10.87 -4.50 23.71
N ILE A 233 -10.11 -4.96 22.72
CA ILE A 233 -10.19 -4.43 21.34
C ILE A 233 -11.57 -4.66 20.76
N TYR A 234 -12.11 -5.87 20.91
CA TYR A 234 -13.42 -6.24 20.37
C TYR A 234 -14.57 -5.50 21.06
N ASP A 235 -14.51 -5.41 22.39
CA ASP A 235 -15.48 -4.67 23.19
C ASP A 235 -15.48 -3.19 22.79
N LYS A 236 -14.28 -2.60 22.65
CA LYS A 236 -14.15 -1.21 22.24
C LYS A 236 -14.65 -0.96 20.82
N ALA A 237 -14.33 -1.85 19.89
CA ALA A 237 -14.83 -1.77 18.51
C ALA A 237 -16.37 -1.79 18.48
N LYS A 238 -17.00 -2.65 19.29
CA LYS A 238 -18.45 -2.73 19.41
C LYS A 238 -19.07 -1.45 19.99
N GLU A 239 -18.47 -0.86 21.02
CA GLU A 239 -18.89 0.45 21.56
C GLU A 239 -18.86 1.56 20.50
N LEU A 240 -17.91 1.48 19.57
CA LEU A 240 -17.72 2.44 18.47
C LEU A 240 -18.60 2.14 17.25
N GLY A 241 -19.49 1.13 17.32
CA GLY A 241 -20.40 0.76 16.25
C GLY A 241 -19.76 -0.12 15.15
N LEU A 242 -18.57 -0.65 15.38
CA LEU A 242 -17.91 -1.62 14.51
C LEU A 242 -18.32 -3.04 14.89
N GLU A 243 -18.23 -3.96 13.93
CA GLU A 243 -18.58 -5.36 14.12
C GLU A 243 -17.42 -6.29 13.81
N LEU A 244 -17.46 -7.48 14.41
CA LEU A 244 -16.57 -8.57 14.02
C LEU A 244 -16.93 -9.05 12.61
N CYS A 245 -15.92 -9.25 11.81
CA CYS A 245 -16.00 -9.83 10.48
C CYS A 245 -16.38 -11.32 10.57
N PRO A 246 -17.16 -11.82 9.59
CA PRO A 246 -17.22 -13.27 9.34
C PRO A 246 -15.85 -13.77 8.83
N PRO A 247 -15.49 -15.03 9.09
CA PRO A 247 -14.16 -15.57 8.78
C PRO A 247 -13.80 -15.51 7.29
N GLN A 248 -14.80 -15.53 6.40
CA GLN A 248 -14.64 -15.46 4.94
C GLN A 248 -13.97 -14.15 4.49
N VAL A 249 -14.02 -13.09 5.31
CA VAL A 249 -13.30 -11.84 5.03
C VAL A 249 -11.80 -12.10 4.85
N GLY A 250 -11.18 -13.02 5.60
CA GLY A 250 -9.76 -13.34 5.46
C GLY A 250 -9.37 -13.76 4.04
N PRO A 251 -9.87 -14.90 3.53
CA PRO A 251 -9.53 -15.37 2.19
C PRO A 251 -10.09 -14.47 1.05
N GLU A 252 -11.30 -13.91 1.18
CA GLU A 252 -11.85 -13.00 0.16
C GLU A 252 -11.05 -11.70 0.07
N LEU A 253 -10.60 -11.16 1.21
CA LEU A 253 -9.72 -10.00 1.21
C LEU A 253 -8.39 -10.35 0.56
N ARG A 254 -7.83 -11.54 0.83
CA ARG A 254 -6.57 -11.95 0.20
C ARG A 254 -6.68 -11.96 -1.33
N LEU A 255 -7.73 -12.58 -1.85
CA LEU A 255 -7.99 -12.69 -3.30
C LEU A 255 -8.19 -11.32 -3.97
N SER A 256 -8.83 -10.38 -3.27
CA SER A 256 -9.24 -9.08 -3.83
C SER A 256 -8.26 -7.93 -3.58
N TYR A 257 -7.31 -8.08 -2.65
CA TYR A 257 -6.35 -7.03 -2.28
C TYR A 257 -4.94 -7.35 -2.81
N LYS A 258 -4.74 -7.16 -4.11
CA LYS A 258 -3.51 -7.54 -4.83
C LYS A 258 -2.40 -6.49 -4.75
N ASP A 259 -2.79 -5.25 -4.56
CA ASP A 259 -1.93 -4.07 -4.42
C ASP A 259 -1.62 -3.75 -2.94
N GLN A 260 -1.63 -4.77 -2.08
CA GLN A 260 -1.32 -4.61 -0.67
C GLN A 260 0.10 -4.04 -0.50
N PRO A 261 0.31 -2.96 0.28
CA PRO A 261 1.64 -2.44 0.55
C PRO A 261 2.56 -3.46 1.23
N SER A 262 3.84 -3.45 0.87
CA SER A 262 4.84 -4.30 1.53
C SER A 262 4.93 -3.98 3.03
N ASN A 263 5.11 -5.00 3.86
CA ASN A 263 5.11 -4.93 5.33
C ASN A 263 3.79 -4.49 5.97
N GLU A 264 2.68 -4.48 5.23
CA GLU A 264 1.35 -4.29 5.83
C GLU A 264 0.82 -5.61 6.39
N TYR A 265 0.21 -5.55 7.59
CA TYR A 265 -0.42 -6.68 8.26
C TYR A 265 -1.82 -6.28 8.71
N LEU A 266 -2.84 -6.86 8.08
CA LEU A 266 -4.25 -6.59 8.38
C LEU A 266 -4.90 -7.80 9.03
N ARG A 267 -5.09 -7.76 10.35
CA ARG A 267 -5.72 -8.82 11.14
C ARG A 267 -7.23 -8.70 11.05
N ILE A 268 -7.90 -9.77 10.71
CA ILE A 268 -9.36 -9.76 10.65
C ILE A 268 -9.88 -9.86 12.08
N ALA A 269 -10.62 -8.85 12.54
CA ALA A 269 -11.31 -8.92 13.82
C ALA A 269 -12.50 -9.87 13.65
N MET A 270 -12.34 -11.12 14.05
CA MET A 270 -13.31 -12.20 13.86
C MET A 270 -13.36 -13.09 15.11
N ASN A 271 -14.42 -13.89 15.23
CA ASN A 271 -14.42 -15.02 16.14
C ASN A 271 -13.30 -15.99 15.74
N SER A 272 -12.57 -16.52 16.73
CA SER A 272 -11.45 -17.40 16.45
C SER A 272 -11.88 -18.74 15.88
N ILE A 273 -11.06 -19.29 14.98
CA ILE A 273 -11.13 -20.68 14.51
C ILE A 273 -9.90 -21.39 15.07
N THR A 274 -10.05 -22.60 15.60
CA THR A 274 -8.91 -23.34 16.16
C THR A 274 -8.04 -23.95 15.05
N ASP A 275 -6.73 -23.97 15.22
CA ASP A 275 -5.82 -24.73 14.36
C ASP A 275 -5.86 -26.24 14.67
N ARG A 276 -4.98 -27.04 14.06
CA ARG A 276 -4.90 -28.50 14.31
C ARG A 276 -4.56 -28.87 15.76
N ASP A 277 -3.95 -27.95 16.51
CA ASP A 277 -3.51 -28.12 17.90
C ASP A 277 -4.51 -27.48 18.88
N ASP A 278 -5.74 -27.21 18.41
CA ASP A 278 -6.82 -26.57 19.14
C ASP A 278 -6.53 -25.15 19.66
N ASN A 279 -5.48 -24.50 19.14
CA ASN A 279 -5.18 -23.12 19.52
C ASN A 279 -6.10 -22.15 18.75
N PRO A 280 -6.78 -21.21 19.42
CA PRO A 280 -7.67 -20.26 18.75
C PRO A 280 -6.86 -19.24 17.94
N ARG A 281 -7.20 -19.12 16.66
CA ARG A 281 -6.53 -18.23 15.68
C ARG A 281 -7.52 -17.29 15.00
N ILE A 282 -7.01 -16.17 14.50
CA ILE A 282 -7.70 -15.23 13.61
C ILE A 282 -6.92 -15.07 12.31
N PHE A 283 -7.60 -14.84 11.20
CA PHE A 283 -6.94 -14.62 9.91
C PHE A 283 -6.24 -13.27 9.89
N HIS A 284 -5.18 -13.17 9.10
CA HIS A 284 -4.68 -11.89 8.64
C HIS A 284 -4.14 -12.00 7.22
N VAL A 285 -4.13 -10.88 6.50
CA VAL A 285 -3.48 -10.76 5.19
C VAL A 285 -2.22 -9.92 5.33
N ASN A 286 -1.13 -10.37 4.72
CA ASN A 286 0.13 -9.62 4.73
C ASN A 286 0.85 -9.67 3.37
N HIS A 287 1.79 -8.75 3.19
CA HIS A 287 2.71 -8.74 2.06
C HIS A 287 4.16 -8.78 2.58
N GLY A 288 4.72 -9.98 2.60
CA GLY A 288 6.12 -10.23 2.94
C GLY A 288 7.06 -10.02 1.75
N SER A 289 8.37 -10.18 1.97
CA SER A 289 9.38 -10.04 0.90
C SER A 289 9.21 -11.06 -0.23
N ASP A 290 8.50 -12.15 0.02
CA ASP A 290 8.30 -13.26 -0.91
C ASP A 290 6.86 -13.34 -1.45
N GLY A 291 6.04 -12.30 -1.22
CA GLY A 291 4.73 -12.14 -1.84
C GLY A 291 3.56 -11.98 -0.87
N LEU A 292 2.35 -12.18 -1.39
CA LEU A 292 1.09 -11.99 -0.67
C LEU A 292 0.67 -13.28 0.04
N TRP A 293 0.40 -13.18 1.35
CA TRP A 293 0.00 -14.32 2.16
C TRP A 293 -1.38 -14.15 2.78
N LEU A 294 -2.13 -15.25 2.85
CA LEU A 294 -3.14 -15.49 3.87
C LEU A 294 -2.46 -16.22 5.04
N SER A 295 -2.51 -15.59 6.21
CA SER A 295 -1.80 -16.03 7.41
C SER A 295 -2.73 -16.00 8.62
N TYR A 296 -2.17 -16.27 9.80
CA TYR A 296 -2.91 -16.38 11.04
C TYR A 296 -2.25 -15.58 12.17
N SER A 297 -3.00 -15.30 13.21
CA SER A 297 -2.56 -14.65 14.43
C SER A 297 -3.21 -15.32 15.63
N TYR A 298 -2.61 -15.19 16.82
CA TYR A 298 -3.21 -15.70 18.05
C TYR A 298 -4.56 -15.02 18.30
N GLY A 299 -5.62 -15.81 18.39
CA GLY A 299 -7.00 -15.37 18.63
C GLY A 299 -7.45 -15.58 20.06
N ILE A 300 -6.52 -15.77 21.00
CA ILE A 300 -6.84 -15.92 22.43
C ILE A 300 -7.32 -14.56 22.98
N SER A 301 -8.38 -14.56 23.79
CA SER A 301 -9.04 -13.36 24.31
C SER A 301 -8.12 -12.46 25.15
N ASP A 302 -7.22 -13.05 25.93
CA ASP A 302 -6.24 -12.35 26.77
C ASP A 302 -4.93 -12.01 26.03
N ARG A 303 -4.83 -12.34 24.72
CA ARG A 303 -3.64 -12.03 23.93
C ARG A 303 -3.43 -10.53 23.89
N MET A 304 -2.26 -10.09 24.35
CA MET A 304 -1.83 -8.70 24.26
C MET A 304 -1.45 -8.32 22.83
N TRP A 305 -1.92 -7.15 22.41
CA TRP A 305 -1.62 -6.51 21.14
C TRP A 305 -1.07 -5.11 21.39
N VAL A 306 0.00 -4.75 20.70
CA VAL A 306 0.64 -3.43 20.85
C VAL A 306 -0.09 -2.37 20.01
N GLY A 307 0.08 -1.09 20.37
CA GLY A 307 -0.66 0.02 19.78
C GLY A 307 -0.62 0.13 18.25
N ASN A 308 0.48 -0.28 17.61
CA ASN A 308 0.62 -0.22 16.14
C ASN A 308 -0.02 -1.41 15.40
N ASN A 309 -0.50 -2.45 16.10
CA ASN A 309 -1.17 -3.57 15.45
C ASN A 309 -2.51 -3.11 14.90
N ARG A 310 -2.81 -3.45 13.64
CA ARG A 310 -4.04 -3.07 12.95
C ARG A 310 -5.01 -4.24 12.84
N PHE A 311 -6.28 -3.92 13.05
CA PHE A 311 -7.40 -4.83 12.91
C PHE A 311 -8.39 -4.28 11.87
N VAL A 312 -8.96 -5.20 11.08
CA VAL A 312 -10.00 -4.95 10.09
C VAL A 312 -11.33 -5.37 10.70
N PHE A 313 -12.26 -4.43 10.73
CA PHE A 313 -13.61 -4.60 11.24
C PHE A 313 -14.63 -4.44 10.12
N ALA A 314 -15.80 -5.03 10.34
CA ALA A 314 -16.97 -4.72 9.55
C ALA A 314 -17.53 -3.38 10.00
N SER A 315 -17.69 -2.46 9.06
CA SER A 315 -18.41 -1.21 9.27
C SER A 315 -19.89 -1.45 8.95
N ARG A 316 -20.79 -1.12 9.88
CA ARG A 316 -22.22 -1.13 9.56
C ARG A 316 -22.50 -0.18 8.40
N LYS A 317 -23.40 -0.60 7.51
CA LYS A 317 -24.11 0.31 6.60
C LYS A 317 -25.08 1.12 7.44
N ASN A 318 -24.69 2.32 7.87
CA ASN A 318 -25.67 3.36 8.21
C ASN A 318 -26.30 3.88 6.93
#